data_AF-A0A2R4WI24-F1
#
_entry.id   AF-A0A2R4WI24-F1
#
_cell.length_a   1.000
_cell.length_b   1.000
_cell.length_c   1.000
_cell.angle_alpha   90.00
_cell.angle_beta   90.00
_cell.angle_gamma   90.00
#
_symmetry.space_group_name_H-M   'P 1'
#
loop_
_entity.id
_entity.type
_entity.pdbx_description
1 polymer ?
#
loop_
_entity_poly.entity_id
_entity_poly.type
_entity_poly.pdbx_seq_one_letter_code
_entity_poly.pdbx_strand_id
1 'polypeptide(L)'
;MRLWEANHSYYCSESNFYSRDPHTKWDMWSSFVEEFGNSDLDYNLVFRWDWYEGDDWGAGEYNGDDYYRNGRLLMFFIMQRKGIFACHEISVCRADEPSVITFLKPRLAYLRDLWAPLDSAAGIPVHTVGGDDVG
;
A
#
# COMPACT_ATOMS: atom_id res chain seq x y z
N MET A 1 13.92 8.19 -4.21
CA MET A 1 13.39 6.92 -3.67
C MET A 1 12.35 6.44 -4.66
N ARG A 2 12.53 5.23 -5.17
CA ARG A 2 11.50 4.56 -5.95
C ARG A 2 10.54 3.82 -5.04
N LEU A 3 9.30 3.64 -5.47
CA LEU A 3 8.31 2.93 -4.65
C LEU A 3 8.72 1.47 -4.42
N TRP A 4 9.26 0.79 -5.43
CA TRP A 4 9.76 -0.59 -5.32
C TRP A 4 11.06 -0.75 -4.52
N GLU A 5 11.69 0.34 -4.09
CA GLU A 5 12.85 0.32 -3.20
C GLU A 5 12.45 0.49 -1.72
N ALA A 6 11.18 0.82 -1.45
CA ALA A 6 10.73 1.07 -0.09
C ALA A 6 10.61 -0.23 0.70
N ASN A 7 11.20 -0.24 1.89
CA ASN A 7 11.10 -1.35 2.84
C ASN A 7 10.37 -0.88 4.10
N HIS A 8 9.22 -1.47 4.39
CA HIS A 8 8.43 -1.18 5.58
C HIS A 8 8.83 -2.08 6.74
N SER A 9 8.81 -1.57 7.98
CA SER A 9 9.42 -2.22 9.16
C SER A 9 8.90 -3.62 9.50
N TYR A 10 7.73 -4.01 8.97
CA TYR A 10 7.16 -5.34 9.12
C TYR A 10 6.24 -5.64 7.94
N TYR A 11 5.90 -6.89 7.66
CA TYR A 11 4.92 -7.23 6.61
C TYR A 11 3.48 -6.96 7.07
N CYS A 12 2.54 -6.85 6.12
CA CYS A 12 1.11 -6.78 6.41
C CYS A 12 0.40 -8.00 5.83
N SER A 13 -0.56 -8.58 6.57
CA SER A 13 -1.34 -9.71 6.07
C SER A 13 -2.12 -9.30 4.83
N GLU A 14 -2.06 -10.10 3.77
CA GLU A 14 -2.87 -9.92 2.56
C GLU A 14 -4.29 -10.45 2.70
N SER A 15 -4.63 -11.01 3.87
CA SER A 15 -5.92 -11.66 4.14
C SER A 15 -6.63 -10.98 5.31
N ASN A 16 -7.95 -11.17 5.36
CA ASN A 16 -8.79 -10.72 6.47
C ASN A 16 -9.69 -11.84 6.97
N PHE A 17 -10.30 -11.61 8.14
CA PHE A 17 -11.26 -12.54 8.73
C PHE A 17 -12.61 -12.57 7.98
N TYR A 18 -12.96 -11.50 7.26
CA TYR A 18 -14.30 -11.27 6.72
C TYR A 18 -14.57 -12.00 5.39
N SER A 19 -13.51 -12.31 4.64
CA SER A 19 -13.56 -12.92 3.30
C SER A 19 -12.65 -14.14 3.24
N ARG A 20 -13.10 -15.18 2.52
CA ARG A 20 -12.23 -16.32 2.18
C ARG A 20 -11.29 -16.01 1.02
N ASP A 21 -11.63 -15.01 0.20
CA ASP A 21 -10.73 -14.47 -0.80
C ASP A 21 -9.84 -13.42 -0.11
N PRO A 22 -8.52 -13.64 -0.07
CA PRO A 22 -7.63 -12.84 0.77
C PRO A 22 -7.58 -11.37 0.32
N HIS A 23 -7.54 -11.11 -0.98
CA HIS A 23 -7.42 -9.76 -1.56
C HIS A 23 -8.11 -9.66 -2.93
N THR A 24 -8.51 -8.45 -3.32
CA THR A 24 -9.06 -8.15 -4.65
C THR A 24 -7.92 -7.92 -5.64
N LYS A 25 -7.89 -8.67 -6.74
CA LYS A 25 -6.86 -8.54 -7.79
C LYS A 25 -7.31 -7.59 -8.90
N TRP A 26 -6.36 -6.82 -9.44
CA TRP A 26 -6.54 -5.88 -10.54
C TRP A 26 -5.48 -6.12 -11.60
N ASP A 27 -5.90 -6.29 -12.84
CA ASP A 27 -4.99 -6.57 -13.97
C ASP A 27 -4.12 -5.38 -14.34
N MET A 28 -4.52 -4.16 -13.96
CA MET A 28 -3.77 -2.94 -14.25
C MET A 28 -4.12 -1.80 -13.31
N TRP A 29 -3.13 -0.90 -13.12
CA TRP A 29 -3.27 0.33 -12.34
C TRP A 29 -4.47 1.19 -12.75
N SER A 30 -4.71 1.36 -14.05
CA SER A 30 -5.81 2.20 -14.54
C SER A 30 -7.19 1.71 -14.07
N SER A 31 -7.46 0.41 -14.10
CA SER A 31 -8.73 -0.16 -13.64
C SER A 31 -8.95 0.06 -12.14
N PHE A 32 -7.89 -0.06 -11.34
CA PHE A 32 -7.96 0.28 -9.92
C PHE A 32 -8.26 1.78 -9.70
N VAL A 33 -7.62 2.67 -10.46
CA VAL A 33 -7.84 4.12 -10.35
C VAL A 33 -9.23 4.53 -10.83
N GLU A 34 -9.80 3.87 -11.83
CA GLU A 34 -11.18 4.10 -12.27
C GLU A 34 -12.18 3.89 -11.12
N GLU A 35 -11.93 2.90 -10.26
CA GLU A 35 -12.79 2.61 -9.11
C GLU A 35 -12.45 3.42 -7.86
N PHE A 36 -11.15 3.50 -7.50
CA PHE A 36 -10.70 4.07 -6.22
C PHE A 36 -10.07 5.46 -6.34
N GLY A 37 -9.82 5.97 -7.55
CA GLY A 37 -9.10 7.23 -7.77
C GLY A 37 -9.71 8.40 -7.02
N ASN A 38 -11.04 8.48 -7.03
CA ASN A 38 -11.84 9.51 -6.35
C ASN A 38 -12.56 8.97 -5.10
N SER A 39 -12.11 7.84 -4.55
CA SER A 39 -12.73 7.26 -3.36
C SER A 39 -12.65 8.23 -2.18
N ASP A 40 -13.74 8.34 -1.42
CA ASP A 40 -13.76 9.09 -0.18
C ASP A 40 -12.69 8.56 0.80
N LEU A 41 -11.85 9.46 1.32
CA LEU A 41 -10.69 9.14 2.16
C LEU A 41 -11.08 8.69 3.58
N ASP A 42 -12.21 9.20 4.11
CA ASP A 42 -12.76 8.76 5.41
C ASP A 42 -13.30 7.33 5.31
N TYR A 43 -13.87 6.97 4.15
CA TYR A 43 -14.44 5.64 3.93
C TYR A 43 -13.42 4.61 3.48
N ASN A 44 -12.32 5.05 2.83
CA ASN A 44 -11.33 4.18 2.20
C ASN A 44 -9.91 4.60 2.61
N LEU A 45 -9.63 4.52 3.91
CA LEU A 45 -8.33 4.90 4.46
C LEU A 45 -7.24 3.95 3.97
N VAL A 46 -6.36 4.44 3.11
CA VAL A 46 -5.11 3.74 2.76
C VAL A 46 -4.07 4.03 3.83
N PHE A 47 -3.72 3.02 4.62
CA PHE A 47 -2.74 3.16 5.70
C PHE A 47 -1.37 2.59 5.34
N ARG A 48 -1.29 1.77 4.28
CA ARG A 48 -0.06 1.13 3.81
C ARG A 48 -0.16 0.80 2.32
N TRP A 49 1.00 0.78 1.67
CA TRP A 49 1.21 0.19 0.36
C TRP A 49 2.49 -0.64 0.38
N ASP A 50 2.63 -1.63 -0.49
CA ASP A 50 3.91 -2.33 -0.71
C ASP A 50 4.08 -2.56 -2.21
N TRP A 51 5.23 -2.23 -2.79
CA TRP A 51 5.52 -2.52 -4.21
C TRP A 51 6.61 -3.58 -4.29
N TYR A 52 6.26 -4.75 -4.81
CA TYR A 52 7.18 -5.85 -5.01
C TYR A 52 7.53 -6.04 -6.50
N GLU A 53 8.78 -6.41 -6.77
CA GLU A 53 9.29 -6.84 -8.08
C GLU A 53 10.08 -8.14 -7.90
N GLY A 54 10.28 -8.90 -8.97
CA GLY A 54 11.09 -10.12 -8.97
C GLY A 54 10.32 -11.41 -8.69
N ASP A 55 10.99 -12.53 -8.93
CA ASP A 55 10.39 -13.86 -8.85
C ASP A 55 10.06 -14.29 -7.41
N ASP A 56 10.81 -13.81 -6.41
CA ASP A 56 10.54 -14.05 -4.98
C ASP A 56 9.14 -13.60 -4.56
N TRP A 57 8.56 -12.64 -5.30
CA TRP A 57 7.24 -12.09 -5.09
C TRP A 57 6.24 -12.48 -6.19
N GLY A 58 6.61 -13.41 -7.08
CA GLY A 58 5.79 -13.83 -8.21
C GLY A 58 5.42 -12.69 -9.16
N ALA A 59 6.21 -11.60 -9.18
CA ALA A 59 5.96 -10.42 -10.01
C ALA A 59 6.74 -10.45 -11.33
N GLY A 60 7.75 -11.32 -11.45
CA GLY A 60 8.62 -11.46 -12.62
C GLY A 60 9.84 -10.54 -12.57
N GLU A 61 10.93 -10.96 -13.21
CA GLU A 61 12.18 -10.19 -13.29
C GLU A 61 12.05 -8.98 -14.23
N TYR A 62 12.61 -7.85 -13.82
CA TYR A 62 12.66 -6.65 -14.66
C TYR A 62 13.54 -6.91 -15.90
N ASN A 63 13.01 -6.64 -17.10
CA ASN A 63 13.68 -6.94 -18.36
C ASN A 63 14.38 -5.72 -19.01
N GLY A 64 14.36 -4.55 -18.36
CA GLY A 64 14.90 -3.29 -18.91
C GLY A 64 13.87 -2.35 -19.54
N ASP A 65 12.59 -2.74 -19.61
CA ASP A 65 11.50 -1.90 -20.11
C ASP A 65 10.58 -1.45 -18.97
N ASP A 66 10.48 -0.13 -18.74
CA ASP A 66 9.62 0.45 -17.70
C ASP A 66 8.12 0.19 -17.90
N TYR A 67 7.70 -0.21 -19.10
CA TYR A 67 6.32 -0.60 -19.40
C TYR A 67 6.06 -2.10 -19.23
N TYR A 68 7.10 -2.90 -18.99
CA TYR A 68 6.95 -4.31 -18.67
C TYR A 68 6.31 -4.45 -17.29
N ARG A 69 5.18 -5.16 -17.22
CA ARG A 69 4.46 -5.40 -15.96
C ARG A 69 5.15 -6.49 -15.16
N ASN A 70 6.17 -6.08 -14.41
CA ASN A 70 6.94 -6.93 -13.51
C ASN A 70 6.73 -6.57 -12.02
N GLY A 71 5.71 -5.77 -11.73
CA GLY A 71 5.44 -5.26 -10.39
C GLY A 71 4.10 -5.73 -9.85
N ARG A 72 4.09 -6.01 -8.54
CA ARG A 72 2.90 -6.28 -7.75
C ARG A 72 2.76 -5.21 -6.68
N LEU A 73 1.76 -4.35 -6.82
CA LEU A 73 1.47 -3.29 -5.87
C LEU A 73 0.33 -3.72 -4.95
N LEU A 74 0.61 -3.82 -3.66
CA LEU A 74 -0.39 -4.04 -2.64
C LEU A 74 -0.85 -2.70 -2.06
N MET A 75 -2.16 -2.52 -1.95
CA MET A 75 -2.79 -1.37 -1.29
C MET A 75 -3.66 -1.87 -0.15
N PHE A 76 -3.38 -1.39 1.06
CA PHE A 76 -4.07 -1.81 2.27
C PHE A 76 -5.01 -0.73 2.77
N PHE A 77 -6.28 -1.09 2.87
CA PHE A 77 -7.37 -0.22 3.24
C PHE A 77 -7.98 -0.63 4.58
N ILE A 78 -8.38 0.38 5.35
CA ILE A 78 -9.35 0.24 6.43
C ILE A 78 -10.61 1.00 6.03
N MET A 79 -11.71 0.29 5.81
CA MET A 79 -13.03 0.89 5.65
C MET A 79 -13.60 1.21 7.04
N GLN A 80 -13.23 2.37 7.55
CA GLN A 80 -13.38 2.74 8.97
C GLN A 80 -14.82 2.59 9.49
N ARG A 81 -15.82 2.99 8.70
CA ARG A 81 -17.24 2.91 9.09
C ARG A 81 -17.73 1.48 9.36
N LYS A 82 -17.15 0.48 8.69
CA LYS A 82 -17.54 -0.94 8.82
C LYS A 82 -16.49 -1.78 9.54
N GLY A 83 -15.33 -1.20 9.86
CA GLY A 83 -14.20 -1.93 10.44
C GLY A 83 -13.67 -3.03 9.51
N ILE A 84 -13.77 -2.85 8.19
CA ILE A 84 -13.31 -3.86 7.22
C ILE A 84 -11.89 -3.55 6.81
N PHE A 85 -11.01 -4.53 6.96
CA PHE A 85 -9.70 -4.55 6.32
C PHE A 85 -9.82 -5.07 4.89
N ALA A 86 -9.23 -4.38 3.93
CA ALA A 86 -9.14 -4.86 2.55
C ALA A 86 -7.71 -4.73 2.03
N CYS A 87 -7.28 -5.73 1.26
CA CYS A 87 -6.04 -5.70 0.50
C CYS A 87 -6.40 -5.76 -0.98
N HIS A 88 -5.80 -4.87 -1.77
CA HIS A 88 -5.92 -4.85 -3.22
C HIS A 88 -4.54 -5.18 -3.80
N GLU A 89 -4.48 -6.15 -4.69
CA GLU A 89 -3.27 -6.53 -5.42
C GLU A 89 -3.39 -6.03 -6.86
N ILE A 90 -2.51 -5.14 -7.28
CA ILE A 90 -2.54 -4.51 -8.60
C ILE A 90 -1.29 -4.91 -9.38
N SER A 91 -1.46 -5.41 -10.61
CA SER A 91 -0.34 -5.57 -11.53
C SER A 91 0.09 -4.19 -12.06
N VAL A 92 1.37 -3.85 -11.86
CA VAL A 92 1.96 -2.55 -12.21
C VAL A 92 3.25 -2.73 -13.00
N CYS A 93 3.65 -1.65 -13.69
CA CYS A 93 4.97 -1.49 -14.27
C CYS A 93 5.62 -0.22 -13.70
N ARG A 94 6.93 -0.04 -13.87
CA ARG A 94 7.62 1.15 -13.33
C ARG A 94 7.10 2.46 -13.91
N ALA A 95 6.57 2.45 -15.13
CA ALA A 95 5.91 3.62 -15.74
C ALA A 95 4.63 4.06 -14.99
N ASP A 96 4.02 3.20 -14.18
CA ASP A 96 2.85 3.54 -13.35
C ASP A 96 3.23 4.38 -12.12
N GLU A 97 4.52 4.38 -11.69
CA GLU A 97 4.98 5.00 -10.45
C GLU A 97 4.55 6.47 -10.26
N PRO A 98 4.68 7.38 -11.25
CA PRO A 98 4.26 8.76 -11.06
C PRO A 98 2.76 8.91 -10.73
N SER A 99 1.93 8.04 -11.31
CA SER A 99 0.48 8.01 -11.07
C SER A 99 0.17 7.42 -9.69
N VAL A 100 0.87 6.37 -9.28
CA VAL A 100 0.77 5.80 -7.92
C VAL A 100 1.17 6.82 -6.85
N ILE A 101 2.27 7.55 -7.05
CA ILE A 101 2.68 8.64 -6.14
C ILE A 101 1.59 9.71 -6.05
N THR A 102 0.98 10.07 -7.19
CA THR A 102 -0.11 11.06 -7.22
C THR A 102 -1.32 10.60 -6.43
N PHE A 103 -1.66 9.31 -6.49
CA PHE A 103 -2.73 8.71 -5.70
C PHE A 103 -2.41 8.65 -4.19
N LEU A 104 -1.17 8.32 -3.83
CA LEU A 104 -0.73 8.14 -2.44
C LEU A 104 -0.55 9.45 -1.67
N LYS A 105 -0.09 10.52 -2.32
CA LYS A 105 0.15 11.82 -1.67
C LYS A 105 -1.03 12.38 -0.86
N PRO A 106 -2.26 12.50 -1.41
CA PRO A 106 -3.40 12.99 -0.63
C PRO A 106 -3.78 12.02 0.51
N ARG A 107 -3.60 10.71 0.33
CA ARG A 107 -3.87 9.69 1.35
C ARG A 107 -2.88 9.77 2.51
N LEU A 108 -1.60 10.00 2.23
CA LEU A 108 -0.59 10.26 3.25
C LEU A 108 -0.89 11.57 4.01
N ALA A 109 -1.29 12.62 3.31
CA ALA A 109 -1.67 13.88 3.95
C ALA A 109 -2.85 13.67 4.91
N TYR A 110 -3.88 12.93 4.47
CA TYR A 110 -5.02 12.58 5.30
C TYR A 110 -4.64 11.71 6.52
N LEU A 111 -3.78 10.70 6.35
CA LEU A 111 -3.30 9.89 7.47
C LEU A 111 -2.53 10.74 8.49
N ARG A 112 -1.71 11.70 8.04
CA ARG A 112 -1.02 12.63 8.96
C ARG A 112 -2.00 13.54 9.68
N ASP A 113 -3.00 14.07 8.98
CA ASP A 113 -4.05 14.92 9.57
C ASP A 113 -4.83 14.19 10.66
N LEU A 114 -5.16 12.91 10.43
CA LEU A 114 -5.80 12.04 11.42
C LEU A 114 -5.03 11.97 12.74
N TRP A 115 -3.69 12.00 12.68
CA TRP A 115 -2.81 11.96 13.84
C TRP A 115 -2.31 13.34 14.30
N ALA A 116 -2.65 14.42 13.59
CA ALA A 116 -2.18 15.78 13.87
C ALA A 116 -2.46 16.27 15.30
N PRO A 117 -3.56 15.90 15.98
CA PRO A 117 -3.78 16.27 17.37
C PRO A 117 -2.69 15.79 18.34
N LEU A 118 -2.02 14.66 18.02
CA LEU A 118 -0.89 14.14 18.79
C LEU A 118 0.44 14.68 18.28
N ASP A 119 0.59 14.83 16.95
CA ASP A 119 1.83 15.36 16.34
C ASP A 119 2.07 16.83 16.73
N SER A 120 0.99 17.59 16.96
CA SER A 120 1.05 18.99 17.39
C SER A 120 1.24 19.14 18.91
N ALA A 121 1.17 18.05 19.68
CA ALA A 121 1.18 18.05 21.14
C ALA A 121 2.23 17.07 21.71
N ALA A 122 3.45 17.58 21.84
CA ALA A 122 4.58 17.00 22.59
C ALA A 122 5.24 15.73 22.00
N GLY A 123 6.55 15.85 21.77
CA GLY A 123 7.41 14.84 21.17
C GLY A 123 7.27 13.45 21.80
N ILE A 124 6.86 12.50 20.97
CA ILE A 124 6.84 11.07 21.30
C ILE A 124 8.29 10.57 21.32
N PRO A 125 8.79 10.00 22.43
CA PRO A 125 10.08 9.33 22.44
C PRO A 125 10.02 8.12 21.49
N VAL A 126 10.95 8.06 20.54
CA VAL A 126 11.09 6.92 19.62
C VAL A 126 11.52 5.70 20.43
N HIS A 127 10.63 4.73 20.59
CA HIS A 127 11.00 3.39 21.04
C HIS A 127 11.56 2.63 19.83
N THR A 128 12.88 2.40 19.80
CA THR A 128 13.48 1.43 18.89
C THR A 128 13.08 0.04 19.38
N VAL A 129 12.18 -0.63 18.66
CA VAL A 129 11.90 -2.05 18.90
C VAL A 129 13.05 -2.84 18.28
N GLY A 130 13.87 -3.45 19.13
CA GLY A 130 14.85 -4.45 18.72
C GLY A 130 14.12 -5.64 18.10
N GLY A 131 14.60 -6.09 16.96
CA GLY A 131 14.14 -7.33 16.38
C GLY A 131 14.64 -8.48 17.23
N ASP A 132 13.71 -9.31 17.70
CA ASP A 132 14.03 -10.63 18.22
C ASP A 132 13.12 -11.67 17.55
N ASP A 133 13.80 -12.58 16.86
CA ASP A 133 13.59 -14.01 16.76
C ASP A 133 12.29 -14.60 16.18
N VAL A 134 12.52 -15.17 15.00
CA VAL A 134 11.96 -16.42 14.47
C VAL A 134 11.66 -17.45 15.57
N GLY A 135 10.42 -17.96 15.58
CA GLY A 135 10.00 -19.17 16.26
C GLY A 135 9.18 -20.04 15.31
#